data_AF-A0A395IX47-F1
#
_entry.id   AF-A0A395IX47-F1
#
_cell.length_a   1.000
_cell.length_b   1.000
_cell.length_c   1.000
_cell.angle_alpha   90.00
_cell.angle_beta   90.00
_cell.angle_gamma   90.00
#
_symmetry.space_group_name_H-M   'P 1'
#
loop_
_entity.id
_entity.type
_entity.pdbx_description
1 polymer ?
#
loop_
_entity_poly.entity_id
_entity_poly.type
_entity_poly.pdbx_seq_one_letter_code
_entity_poly.pdbx_strand_id
1 'polypeptide(L)'
;MGMWKELLEDFDIHAPGDLNLQESIFVGDAAGRDASTERPKDFSCSDRNFAENIGIKFYTPEEYFLREAPKPFTRTFEPADYSSGNTTAPPKYKKGSPTDVVILCGSPGAGKSTFYWKQLEPLGYARVNQDILKTRDKCFKVAGQFLEEGSLWLWVNNTNADRDVRSKWIALAAKHSVPIRCVHFLAGVQVCEHNDAVRALNEIMNPEKRKILPKLAFTSFTSRYQTTRIDRRVPGYYRSAIQVRGKRSPTRNMDSTLDLRYHSITQ
;
A
#
# COMPACT_ATOMS: atom_id res chain seq x y z
N MET A 1 -1.71 -9.76 17.37
CA MET A 1 -1.00 -11.04 17.13
C MET A 1 0.29 -11.16 17.93
N GLY A 2 1.20 -10.17 17.97
CA GLY A 2 2.45 -10.27 18.74
C GLY A 2 2.23 -10.70 20.20
N MET A 3 1.51 -9.89 21.00
CA MET A 3 1.19 -10.22 22.39
C MET A 3 0.51 -11.57 22.59
N TRP A 4 -0.29 -12.02 21.61
CA TRP A 4 -0.94 -13.32 21.69
C TRP A 4 0.07 -14.46 21.56
N LYS A 5 1.03 -14.33 20.63
CA LYS A 5 2.11 -15.31 20.47
C LYS A 5 2.99 -15.38 21.71
N GLU A 6 3.40 -14.22 22.23
CA GLU A 6 4.17 -14.15 23.48
C GLU A 6 3.41 -14.81 24.64
N LEU A 7 2.10 -14.57 24.77
CA LEU A 7 1.28 -15.24 25.78
C LEU A 7 1.26 -16.77 25.59
N LEU A 8 1.18 -17.26 24.34
CA LEU A 8 1.24 -18.71 24.12
C LEU A 8 2.61 -19.28 24.47
N GLU A 9 3.69 -18.53 24.20
CA GLU A 9 5.06 -18.92 24.51
C GLU A 9 5.35 -18.90 26.01
N ASP A 10 5.01 -17.82 26.71
CA ASP A 10 5.25 -17.64 28.14
C ASP A 10 4.52 -18.68 29.02
N PHE A 11 3.43 -19.24 28.51
CA PHE A 11 2.59 -20.22 29.21
C PHE A 11 2.69 -21.64 28.61
N ASP A 12 3.68 -21.90 27.75
CA ASP A 12 3.94 -23.20 27.12
C ASP A 12 2.71 -23.81 26.40
N ILE A 13 1.86 -22.97 25.81
CA ILE A 13 0.63 -23.36 25.10
C ILE A 13 0.98 -23.68 23.65
N HIS A 14 1.18 -24.96 23.33
CA HIS A 14 1.73 -25.39 22.04
C HIS A 14 0.99 -26.57 21.40
N ALA A 15 0.37 -27.43 22.20
CA ALA A 15 -0.24 -28.66 21.73
C ALA A 15 -1.69 -28.45 21.25
N PRO A 16 -2.14 -29.24 20.25
CA PRO A 16 -3.55 -29.32 19.89
C PRO A 16 -4.37 -29.80 21.10
N GLY A 17 -5.05 -28.88 21.79
CA GLY A 17 -5.85 -29.17 22.98
C GLY A 17 -5.57 -28.26 24.18
N ASP A 18 -4.41 -27.62 24.23
CA ASP A 18 -4.03 -26.72 25.35
C ASP A 18 -4.93 -25.47 25.42
N LEU A 19 -5.52 -25.11 24.28
CA LEU A 19 -6.38 -23.93 24.17
C LEU A 19 -7.56 -24.19 23.24
N ASN A 20 -8.76 -23.95 23.76
CA ASN A 20 -9.99 -23.97 22.97
C ASN A 20 -10.40 -22.56 22.54
N LEU A 21 -10.01 -22.15 21.33
CA LEU A 21 -10.34 -20.84 20.78
C LEU A 21 -11.84 -20.55 20.68
N GLN A 22 -12.68 -21.59 20.55
CA GLN A 22 -14.14 -21.42 20.46
C GLN A 22 -14.76 -21.05 21.80
N GLU A 23 -14.17 -21.49 22.91
CA GLU A 23 -14.59 -21.16 24.27
C GLU A 23 -13.81 -19.96 24.85
N SER A 24 -12.69 -19.60 24.24
CA SER A 24 -11.96 -18.38 24.55
C SER A 24 -12.70 -17.13 24.08
N ILE A 25 -12.60 -16.08 24.89
CA ILE A 25 -13.21 -14.77 24.63
C ILE A 25 -12.17 -13.66 24.79
N PHE A 26 -12.37 -12.57 24.07
CA PHE A 26 -11.66 -11.31 24.25
C PHE A 26 -12.65 -10.20 24.50
N VAL A 27 -12.45 -9.43 25.58
CA VAL A 27 -13.33 -8.32 25.95
C VAL A 27 -12.53 -7.03 25.91
N GLY A 28 -12.99 -6.05 25.15
CA GLY A 28 -12.28 -4.77 24.97
C GLY A 28 -13.18 -3.63 24.49
N ASP A 29 -12.82 -2.40 24.83
CA ASP A 29 -13.61 -1.21 24.53
C ASP A 29 -13.30 -0.61 23.15
N ALA A 30 -12.13 -0.89 22.58
CA ALA A 30 -11.73 -0.44 21.24
C ALA A 30 -12.39 -1.29 20.14
N ALA A 31 -13.72 -1.21 20.10
CA ALA A 31 -14.61 -2.05 19.32
C ALA A 31 -15.06 -1.41 18.00
N GLY A 32 -14.64 -0.18 17.71
CA GLY A 32 -14.97 0.57 16.49
C GLY A 32 -16.44 0.96 16.36
N ARG A 33 -17.20 1.00 17.47
CA ARG A 33 -18.64 1.32 17.49
C ARG A 33 -18.90 2.70 16.91
N ASP A 34 -19.99 2.81 16.17
CA ASP A 34 -20.42 4.07 15.56
C ASP A 34 -20.90 5.06 16.63
N ALA A 35 -20.89 6.36 16.29
CA ALA A 35 -21.36 7.38 17.22
C ALA A 35 -22.87 7.20 17.51
N SER A 36 -23.25 7.44 18.75
CA SER A 36 -24.64 7.42 19.22
C SER A 36 -24.97 8.72 19.94
N THR A 37 -26.22 8.88 20.37
CA THR A 37 -26.66 10.02 21.18
C THR A 37 -25.95 10.13 22.52
N GLU A 38 -25.48 9.00 23.08
CA GLU A 38 -24.89 8.93 24.42
C GLU A 38 -23.37 8.81 24.40
N ARG A 39 -22.80 8.34 23.28
CA ARG A 39 -21.36 8.10 23.16
C ARG A 39 -20.81 8.53 21.80
N PRO A 40 -19.63 9.17 21.76
CA PRO A 40 -18.93 9.39 20.51
C PRO A 40 -18.53 8.05 19.87
N LYS A 41 -18.18 8.09 18.58
CA LYS A 41 -17.58 6.96 17.88
C LYS A 41 -16.33 6.49 18.64
N ASP A 42 -16.14 5.17 18.76
CA ASP A 42 -14.92 4.63 19.35
C ASP A 42 -13.69 5.13 18.58
N PHE A 43 -12.64 5.50 19.30
CA PHE A 43 -11.40 6.00 18.70
C PHE A 43 -10.72 4.94 17.79
N SER A 44 -10.94 3.67 18.10
CA SER A 44 -10.18 2.54 17.58
C SER A 44 -11.09 1.30 17.43
N CYS A 45 -10.70 0.40 16.53
CA CYS A 45 -11.27 -0.94 16.37
C CYS A 45 -10.21 -2.04 16.68
N SER A 46 -9.16 -1.69 17.42
CA SER A 46 -8.00 -2.55 17.68
C SER A 46 -8.35 -3.84 18.39
N ASP A 47 -9.24 -3.80 19.37
CA ASP A 47 -9.55 -4.96 20.21
C ASP A 47 -10.38 -5.98 19.43
N ARG A 48 -11.40 -5.49 18.71
CA ARG A 48 -12.19 -6.33 17.80
C ARG A 48 -11.31 -6.96 16.72
N ASN A 49 -10.45 -6.16 16.10
CA ASN A 49 -9.55 -6.66 15.05
C ASN A 49 -8.51 -7.64 15.62
N PHE A 50 -8.05 -7.45 16.85
CA PHE A 50 -7.14 -8.38 17.52
C PHE A 50 -7.80 -9.74 17.72
N ALA A 51 -9.01 -9.77 18.28
CA ALA A 51 -9.78 -10.99 18.49
C ALA A 51 -10.05 -11.74 17.18
N GLU A 52 -10.45 -11.02 16.13
CA GLU A 52 -10.70 -11.63 14.82
C GLU A 52 -9.46 -12.19 14.15
N ASN A 53 -8.32 -11.50 14.24
CA ASN A 53 -7.05 -12.00 13.71
C ASN A 53 -6.61 -13.31 14.38
N ILE A 54 -6.98 -13.51 15.65
CA ILE A 54 -6.71 -14.76 16.41
C ILE A 54 -7.77 -15.81 16.09
N GLY A 55 -9.01 -15.39 15.86
CA GLY A 55 -10.17 -16.27 15.70
C GLY A 55 -10.90 -16.59 17.02
N ILE A 56 -10.84 -15.69 18.00
CA ILE A 56 -11.57 -15.80 19.28
C ILE A 56 -12.81 -14.91 19.29
N LYS A 57 -13.83 -15.30 20.09
CA LYS A 57 -15.06 -14.52 20.24
C LYS A 57 -14.76 -13.17 20.87
N PHE A 58 -15.35 -12.10 20.35
CA PHE A 58 -15.17 -10.74 20.85
C PHE A 58 -16.44 -10.21 21.49
N TYR A 59 -16.31 -9.50 22.61
CA TYR A 59 -17.38 -8.73 23.24
C TYR A 59 -16.88 -7.35 23.67
N THR A 60 -17.77 -6.37 23.73
CA THR A 60 -17.52 -5.13 24.47
C THR A 60 -17.76 -5.31 25.97
N PRO A 61 -17.22 -4.45 26.84
CA PRO A 61 -17.50 -4.53 28.28
C PRO A 61 -19.00 -4.48 28.59
N GLU A 62 -19.75 -3.66 27.87
CA GLU A 62 -21.20 -3.54 28.03
C GLU A 62 -21.94 -4.82 27.60
N GLU A 63 -21.55 -5.41 26.47
CA GLU A 63 -22.12 -6.68 26.00
C GLU A 63 -21.82 -7.83 26.98
N TYR A 64 -20.59 -7.88 27.51
CA TYR A 64 -20.14 -9.00 28.34
C TYR A 64 -20.61 -8.89 29.80
N PHE A 65 -20.32 -7.76 30.46
CA PHE A 65 -20.57 -7.58 31.89
C PHE A 65 -21.98 -7.07 32.19
N LEU A 66 -22.54 -6.21 31.33
CA LEU A 66 -23.86 -5.61 31.54
C LEU A 66 -24.97 -6.30 30.74
N ARG A 67 -24.61 -7.26 29.86
CA ARG A 67 -25.54 -7.97 28.98
C ARG A 67 -26.34 -7.03 28.07
N GLU A 68 -25.77 -5.88 27.73
CA GLU A 68 -26.36 -4.96 26.76
C GLU A 68 -26.40 -5.58 25.36
N ALA A 69 -27.33 -5.12 24.53
CA ALA A 69 -27.37 -5.50 23.12
C ALA A 69 -26.15 -4.96 22.36
N PRO A 70 -25.64 -5.70 21.36
CA PRO A 70 -24.50 -5.25 20.56
C PRO A 70 -24.79 -3.92 19.86
N LYS A 71 -23.83 -2.99 19.95
CA LYS A 71 -23.92 -1.67 19.29
C LYS A 71 -23.36 -1.76 17.85
N PRO A 72 -23.94 -1.02 16.90
CA PRO A 72 -23.50 -1.06 15.51
C PRO A 72 -22.06 -0.56 15.36
N PHE A 73 -21.33 -1.16 14.43
CA PHE A 73 -19.99 -0.73 14.03
C PHE A 73 -19.83 -0.89 12.52
N THR A 74 -19.04 0.00 11.91
CA THR A 74 -18.76 -0.04 10.47
C THR A 74 -17.27 -0.27 10.21
N ARG A 75 -16.92 -1.41 9.62
CA ARG A 75 -15.55 -1.67 9.12
C ARG A 75 -15.37 -1.07 7.73
N THR A 76 -14.46 -0.11 7.61
CA THR A 76 -14.19 0.58 6.34
C THR A 76 -13.10 -0.07 5.48
N PHE A 77 -12.30 -0.97 6.07
CA PHE A 77 -11.20 -1.66 5.41
C PHE A 77 -11.11 -3.09 5.91
N GLU A 78 -11.11 -4.05 4.98
CA GLU A 78 -10.99 -5.48 5.26
C GLU A 78 -9.85 -6.06 4.41
N PRO A 79 -8.72 -6.50 4.99
CA PRO A 79 -7.63 -7.13 4.24
C PRO A 79 -8.10 -8.32 3.38
N ALA A 80 -9.06 -9.11 3.87
CA ALA A 80 -9.57 -10.27 3.15
C ALA A 80 -10.22 -9.91 1.80
N ASP A 81 -10.79 -8.70 1.65
CA ASP A 81 -11.30 -8.23 0.37
C ASP A 81 -10.20 -8.18 -0.71
N TYR A 82 -8.94 -8.06 -0.29
CA TYR A 82 -7.76 -7.97 -1.14
C TYR A 82 -7.00 -9.31 -1.28
N SER A 83 -7.48 -10.39 -0.66
CA SER A 83 -6.89 -11.73 -0.77
C SER A 83 -7.22 -12.38 -2.12
N SER A 84 -6.20 -12.98 -2.72
CA SER A 84 -6.14 -13.49 -4.10
C SER A 84 -7.00 -14.73 -4.36
N GLY A 85 -8.32 -14.55 -4.54
CA GLY A 85 -9.23 -15.66 -4.89
C GLY A 85 -9.36 -15.97 -6.39
N ASN A 86 -8.79 -15.17 -7.29
CA ASN A 86 -8.81 -15.40 -8.74
C ASN A 86 -7.90 -14.38 -9.45
N THR A 87 -6.72 -14.81 -9.92
CA THR A 87 -5.76 -13.90 -10.58
C THR A 87 -5.14 -14.52 -11.82
N THR A 88 -5.55 -14.04 -12.99
CA THR A 88 -4.65 -13.89 -14.14
C THR A 88 -3.49 -13.01 -13.71
N ALA A 89 -2.25 -13.46 -13.93
CA ALA A 89 -1.05 -12.71 -13.59
C ALA A 89 -1.15 -11.26 -14.12
N PRO A 90 -0.74 -10.25 -13.35
CA PRO A 90 -0.75 -8.87 -13.82
C PRO A 90 0.10 -8.75 -15.09
N PRO A 91 -0.35 -8.00 -16.12
CA PRO A 91 0.38 -7.89 -17.36
C PRO A 91 1.78 -7.33 -17.09
N LYS A 92 2.79 -8.00 -17.66
CA LYS A 92 4.18 -7.57 -17.53
C LYS A 92 4.36 -6.18 -18.12
N TYR A 93 5.13 -5.34 -17.45
CA TYR A 93 5.52 -4.05 -18.00
C TYR A 93 6.31 -4.26 -19.30
N LYS A 94 5.98 -3.49 -20.34
CA LYS A 94 6.68 -3.51 -21.62
C LYS A 94 7.42 -2.20 -21.84
N LYS A 95 8.66 -2.27 -22.34
CA LYS A 95 9.39 -1.08 -22.80
C LYS A 95 8.65 -0.46 -23.99
N GLY A 96 8.48 0.86 -23.96
CA GLY A 96 7.84 1.60 -25.05
C GLY A 96 8.85 2.09 -26.10
N SER A 97 10.11 2.23 -25.72
CA SER A 97 11.20 2.74 -26.56
C SER A 97 12.56 2.24 -26.05
N PRO A 98 13.63 2.36 -26.85
CA PRO A 98 14.99 2.00 -26.44
C PRO A 98 15.51 2.83 -25.27
N THR A 99 15.03 4.08 -25.13
CA THR A 99 15.26 4.98 -24.01
C THR A 99 13.93 5.61 -23.59
N ASP A 100 13.61 5.59 -22.31
CA ASP A 100 12.47 6.31 -21.75
C ASP A 100 12.65 6.63 -20.27
N VAL A 101 11.98 7.70 -19.84
CA VAL A 101 11.85 8.06 -18.43
C VAL A 101 10.53 7.51 -17.92
N VAL A 102 10.56 6.85 -16.77
CA VAL A 102 9.35 6.40 -16.10
C VAL A 102 9.26 7.09 -14.74
N ILE A 103 8.10 7.63 -14.40
CA ILE A 103 7.81 8.21 -13.09
C ILE A 103 6.71 7.42 -12.39
N LEU A 104 6.94 7.05 -11.13
CA LEU A 104 5.93 6.40 -10.29
C LEU A 104 5.14 7.45 -9.50
N CYS A 105 3.82 7.43 -9.57
CA CYS A 105 2.93 8.35 -8.85
C CYS A 105 2.00 7.55 -7.93
N GLY A 106 1.95 7.89 -6.65
CA GLY A 106 1.05 7.23 -5.69
C GLY A 106 1.50 7.34 -4.24
N SER A 107 0.56 7.11 -3.33
CA SER A 107 0.75 7.20 -1.88
C SER A 107 1.93 6.32 -1.41
N PRO A 108 2.67 6.69 -0.34
CA PRO A 108 3.52 5.75 0.38
C PRO A 108 2.76 4.45 0.69
N GLY A 109 3.43 3.30 0.75
CA GLY A 109 2.76 2.00 0.93
C GLY A 109 2.02 1.43 -0.30
N ALA A 110 1.86 2.19 -1.40
CA ALA A 110 1.10 1.74 -2.57
C ALA A 110 1.77 0.63 -3.45
N GLY A 111 2.92 0.08 -3.05
CA GLY A 111 3.61 -0.99 -3.81
C GLY A 111 4.60 -0.51 -4.89
N LYS A 112 4.94 0.78 -4.92
CA LYS A 112 5.88 1.38 -5.91
C LYS A 112 7.24 0.68 -5.97
N SER A 113 7.86 0.43 -4.83
CA SER A 113 9.17 -0.24 -4.76
C SER A 113 9.07 -1.68 -5.24
N THR A 114 8.03 -2.41 -4.83
CA THR A 114 7.78 -3.79 -5.29
C THR A 114 7.60 -3.86 -6.80
N PHE A 115 6.88 -2.90 -7.38
CA PHE A 115 6.75 -2.78 -8.84
C PHE A 115 8.11 -2.57 -9.52
N TYR A 116 8.98 -1.72 -8.98
CA TYR A 116 10.33 -1.54 -9.50
C TYR A 116 11.10 -2.87 -9.54
N TRP A 117 11.26 -3.53 -8.40
CA TRP A 117 12.04 -4.77 -8.29
C TRP A 117 11.49 -5.90 -9.18
N LYS A 118 10.16 -6.03 -9.27
CA LYS A 118 9.55 -7.13 -10.01
C LYS A 118 9.40 -6.89 -11.51
N GLN A 119 9.30 -5.64 -11.95
CA GLN A 119 8.91 -5.32 -13.34
C GLN A 119 9.93 -4.48 -14.09
N LEU A 120 10.69 -3.63 -13.42
CA LEU A 120 11.54 -2.63 -14.07
C LEU A 120 13.03 -2.95 -13.92
N GLU A 121 13.46 -3.40 -12.75
CA GLU A 121 14.85 -3.85 -12.58
C GLU A 121 15.23 -4.99 -13.54
N PRO A 122 14.41 -6.04 -13.76
CA PRO A 122 14.73 -7.10 -14.73
C PRO A 122 14.80 -6.60 -16.18
N LEU A 123 14.25 -5.42 -16.45
CA LEU A 123 14.31 -4.74 -17.74
C LEU A 123 15.52 -3.79 -17.85
N GLY A 124 16.38 -3.70 -16.83
CA GLY A 124 17.58 -2.87 -16.84
C GLY A 124 17.32 -1.39 -16.57
N TYR A 125 16.19 -1.02 -15.96
CA TYR A 125 15.96 0.37 -15.56
C TYR A 125 16.82 0.73 -14.34
N ALA A 126 17.67 1.76 -14.46
CA ALA A 126 18.35 2.34 -13.31
C ALA A 126 17.35 3.04 -12.36
N ARG A 127 17.67 3.10 -11.06
CA ARG A 127 16.79 3.61 -10.00
C ARG A 127 17.29 4.92 -9.39
N VAL A 128 16.55 6.01 -9.59
CA VAL A 128 16.80 7.29 -8.89
C VAL A 128 15.90 7.38 -7.65
N ASN A 129 16.46 7.28 -6.43
CA ASN A 129 15.73 7.19 -5.17
C ASN A 129 16.03 8.35 -4.21
N GLN A 130 15.02 9.17 -3.88
CA GLN A 130 15.17 10.32 -2.99
C GLN A 130 15.47 9.94 -1.54
N ASP A 131 15.02 8.78 -1.04
CA ASP A 131 15.34 8.33 0.33
C ASP A 131 16.87 8.17 0.51
N ILE A 132 17.55 7.78 -0.57
CA ILE A 132 19.01 7.60 -0.66
C ILE A 132 19.69 8.95 -0.96
N LEU A 133 19.23 9.65 -2.00
CA LEU A 133 19.83 10.90 -2.49
C LEU A 133 19.51 12.13 -1.62
N LYS A 134 18.58 11.99 -0.66
CA LYS A 134 18.07 12.98 0.30
C LYS A 134 17.29 14.14 -0.31
N THR A 135 17.81 14.79 -1.34
CA THR A 135 17.20 15.98 -1.94
C THR A 135 16.71 15.73 -3.35
N ARG A 136 15.64 16.43 -3.73
CA ARG A 136 15.07 16.34 -5.07
C ARG A 136 16.04 16.85 -6.15
N ASP A 137 16.83 17.86 -5.84
CA ASP A 137 17.78 18.44 -6.80
C ASP A 137 18.92 17.47 -7.11
N LYS A 138 19.36 16.68 -6.11
CA LYS A 138 20.28 15.56 -6.35
C LYS A 138 19.65 14.50 -7.25
N CYS A 139 18.36 14.19 -7.07
CA CYS A 139 17.65 13.29 -7.97
C CYS A 139 17.63 13.82 -9.42
N PHE A 140 17.34 15.11 -9.64
CA PHE A 140 17.38 15.72 -10.97
C PHE A 140 18.78 15.67 -11.60
N LYS A 141 19.82 15.91 -10.81
CA LYS A 141 21.21 15.85 -11.28
C LYS A 141 21.60 14.45 -11.72
N VAL A 142 21.36 13.44 -10.88
CA VAL A 142 21.67 12.03 -11.18
C VAL A 142 20.85 11.54 -12.38
N ALA A 143 19.57 11.90 -12.46
CA ALA A 143 18.72 11.61 -13.60
C ALA A 143 19.24 12.21 -14.92
N GLY A 144 19.73 13.45 -14.89
CA GLY A 144 20.35 14.10 -16.04
C GLY A 144 21.61 13.37 -16.51
N GLN A 145 22.47 12.94 -15.58
CA GLN A 145 23.68 12.16 -15.90
C GLN A 145 23.34 10.84 -16.60
N PHE A 146 22.33 10.11 -16.11
CA PHE A 146 21.89 8.87 -16.77
C PHE A 146 21.33 9.10 -18.19
N LEU A 147 20.68 10.24 -18.44
CA LEU A 147 20.24 10.60 -19.80
C LEU A 147 21.43 10.89 -20.72
N GLU A 148 22.44 11.59 -20.23
CA GLU A 148 23.65 11.93 -21.00
C GLU A 148 24.48 10.69 -21.36
N GLU A 149 24.53 9.70 -20.46
CA GLU A 149 25.20 8.42 -20.65
C GLU A 149 24.41 7.44 -21.54
N GLY A 150 23.22 7.81 -22.02
CA GLY A 150 22.37 6.97 -22.87
C GLY A 150 21.74 5.77 -22.15
N SER A 151 21.73 5.78 -20.81
CA SER A 151 21.19 4.69 -20.00
C SER A 151 19.65 4.71 -19.97
N LEU A 152 19.04 3.53 -19.92
CA LEU A 152 17.63 3.38 -19.54
C LEU A 152 17.48 3.65 -18.04
N TRP A 153 16.74 4.67 -17.65
CA TRP A 153 16.54 4.96 -16.23
C TRP A 153 15.12 5.34 -15.89
N LEU A 154 14.75 4.98 -14.67
CA LEU A 154 13.46 5.19 -14.06
C LEU A 154 13.69 5.97 -12.77
N TRP A 155 12.83 6.95 -12.53
CA TRP A 155 12.81 7.61 -11.24
C TRP A 155 11.82 6.95 -10.31
N VAL A 156 12.35 6.41 -9.22
CA VAL A 156 11.61 5.65 -8.22
C VAL A 156 11.77 6.36 -6.90
N ASN A 157 10.66 6.88 -6.36
CA ASN A 157 10.52 7.42 -5.01
C ASN A 157 10.60 8.95 -4.92
N ASN A 158 9.78 9.63 -5.69
CA ASN A 158 8.93 10.62 -5.07
C ASN A 158 7.48 10.15 -5.24
N THR A 159 6.60 10.43 -4.28
CA THR A 159 5.17 10.10 -4.42
C THR A 159 4.55 10.83 -5.61
N ASN A 160 5.22 11.88 -6.12
CA ASN A 160 4.88 12.64 -7.32
C ASN A 160 3.41 13.09 -7.28
N ALA A 161 2.97 13.57 -6.11
CA ALA A 161 1.58 13.95 -5.83
C ALA A 161 1.15 15.19 -6.63
N ASP A 162 2.04 16.19 -6.67
CA ASP A 162 1.80 17.52 -7.21
C ASP A 162 2.11 17.61 -8.72
N ARG A 163 1.34 18.42 -9.47
CA ARG A 163 1.61 18.68 -10.91
C ARG A 163 2.95 19.37 -11.12
N ASP A 164 3.32 20.30 -10.26
CA ASP A 164 4.56 21.08 -10.39
C ASP A 164 5.81 20.22 -10.23
N VAL A 165 5.72 19.15 -9.44
CA VAL A 165 6.82 18.18 -9.34
C VAL A 165 6.93 17.39 -10.64
N ARG A 166 5.79 16.95 -11.18
CA ARG A 166 5.74 16.19 -12.44
C ARG A 166 6.16 17.03 -13.65
N SER A 167 5.86 18.33 -13.69
CA SER A 167 6.25 19.21 -14.80
C SER A 167 7.76 19.35 -14.93
N LYS A 168 8.49 19.43 -13.81
CA LYS A 168 9.96 19.46 -13.80
C LYS A 168 10.57 18.21 -14.42
N TRP A 169 9.91 17.07 -14.25
CA TRP A 169 10.32 15.80 -14.83
C TRP A 169 10.06 15.69 -16.31
N ILE A 170 8.89 16.17 -16.73
CA ILE A 170 8.55 16.32 -18.15
C ILE A 170 9.56 17.23 -18.83
N ALA A 171 9.92 18.36 -18.21
CA ALA A 171 10.92 19.29 -18.74
C ALA A 171 12.31 18.65 -18.85
N LEU A 172 12.74 17.85 -17.87
CA LEU A 172 14.01 17.13 -17.94
C LEU A 172 14.01 16.11 -19.09
N ALA A 173 12.95 15.31 -19.24
CA ALA A 173 12.85 14.35 -20.33
C ALA A 173 12.83 15.03 -21.71
N ALA A 174 12.10 16.13 -21.83
CA ALA A 174 12.02 16.94 -23.05
C ALA A 174 13.38 17.54 -23.44
N LYS A 175 14.17 18.04 -22.46
CA LYS A 175 15.51 18.58 -22.70
C LYS A 175 16.45 17.58 -23.39
N HIS A 176 16.29 16.29 -23.11
CA HIS A 176 17.11 15.22 -23.68
C HIS A 176 16.39 14.45 -24.80
N SER A 177 15.23 14.93 -25.27
CA SER A 177 14.44 14.29 -26.33
C SER A 177 14.05 12.84 -26.03
N VAL A 178 13.81 12.52 -24.75
CA VAL A 178 13.43 11.17 -24.29
C VAL A 178 11.94 11.14 -23.92
N PRO A 179 11.17 10.11 -24.32
CA PRO A 179 9.77 9.98 -23.92
C PRO A 179 9.62 9.74 -22.41
N ILE A 180 8.52 10.23 -21.82
CA ILE A 180 8.25 10.09 -20.38
C ILE A 180 6.89 9.43 -20.10
N ARG A 181 6.88 8.37 -19.29
CA ARG A 181 5.69 7.61 -18.89
C ARG A 181 5.38 7.76 -17.40
N CYS A 182 4.10 7.73 -17.05
CA CYS A 182 3.67 7.77 -15.65
C CYS A 182 2.94 6.48 -15.26
N VAL A 183 3.49 5.76 -14.29
CA VAL A 183 2.83 4.62 -13.67
C VAL A 183 2.15 5.11 -12.40
N HIS A 184 0.82 5.05 -12.40
CA HIS A 184 -0.02 5.63 -11.38
C HIS A 184 -0.65 4.56 -10.50
N PHE A 185 -0.31 4.56 -9.21
CA PHE A 185 -0.82 3.63 -8.21
C PHE A 185 -2.05 4.22 -7.53
N LEU A 186 -3.17 3.53 -7.69
CA LEU A 186 -4.50 3.96 -7.25
C LEU A 186 -4.93 3.32 -5.93
N ALA A 187 -4.01 2.70 -5.19
CA ALA A 187 -4.32 2.10 -3.90
C ALA A 187 -4.85 3.17 -2.93
N GLY A 188 -5.97 2.86 -2.28
CA GLY A 188 -6.57 3.75 -1.28
C GLY A 188 -5.67 3.95 -0.07
N VAL A 189 -5.90 5.03 0.69
CA VAL A 189 -5.08 5.40 1.86
C VAL A 189 -5.01 4.27 2.88
N GLN A 190 -6.14 3.61 3.19
CA GLN A 190 -6.19 2.52 4.16
C GLN A 190 -5.39 1.29 3.74
N VAL A 191 -5.44 0.93 2.44
CA VAL A 191 -4.61 -0.13 1.86
C VAL A 191 -3.12 0.24 1.97
N CYS A 192 -2.80 1.50 1.70
CA CYS A 192 -1.43 2.00 1.78
C CYS A 192 -0.87 1.97 3.21
N GLU A 193 -1.66 2.40 4.20
CA GLU A 193 -1.30 2.36 5.62
C GLU A 193 -1.12 0.91 6.09
N HIS A 194 -2.05 0.02 5.72
CA HIS A 194 -1.92 -1.41 6.01
C HIS A 194 -0.65 -2.01 5.40
N ASN A 195 -0.41 -1.77 4.10
CA ASN A 195 0.77 -2.29 3.41
C ASN A 195 2.09 -1.75 4.01
N ASP A 196 2.10 -0.49 4.46
CA ASP A 196 3.26 0.09 5.12
C ASP A 196 3.54 -0.61 6.46
N ALA A 197 2.52 -0.82 7.29
CA ALA A 197 2.65 -1.54 8.54
C ALA A 197 3.11 -2.99 8.33
N VAL A 198 2.46 -3.72 7.41
CA VAL A 198 2.84 -5.09 7.04
C VAL A 198 4.29 -5.13 6.57
N ARG A 199 4.69 -4.20 5.70
CA ARG A 199 6.05 -4.17 5.18
C ARG A 199 7.07 -3.83 6.25
N ALA A 200 6.81 -2.84 7.09
CA ALA A 200 7.78 -2.40 8.10
C ALA A 200 7.98 -3.44 9.21
N LEU A 201 6.94 -4.20 9.56
CA LEU A 201 6.95 -5.21 10.62
C LEU A 201 7.29 -6.64 10.14
N ASN A 202 7.57 -6.81 8.84
CA ASN A 202 7.89 -8.11 8.26
C ASN A 202 9.28 -8.09 7.63
N GLU A 203 10.24 -8.81 8.22
CA GLU A 203 11.64 -8.82 7.76
C GLU A 203 11.79 -9.27 6.30
N ILE A 204 11.03 -10.29 5.88
CA ILE A 204 11.05 -10.83 4.51
C ILE A 204 10.57 -9.78 3.51
N MET A 205 9.55 -9.00 3.87
CA MET A 205 8.99 -7.95 3.01
C MET A 205 9.74 -6.61 3.15
N ASN A 206 10.74 -6.51 4.05
CA ASN A 206 11.46 -5.28 4.37
C ASN A 206 12.96 -5.29 4.04
N PRO A 207 13.37 -5.59 2.79
CA PRO A 207 14.80 -5.62 2.43
C PRO A 207 15.51 -4.27 2.62
N GLU A 208 14.76 -3.16 2.68
CA GLU A 208 15.28 -1.81 2.84
C GLU A 208 15.24 -1.31 4.29
N LYS A 209 14.91 -2.17 5.28
CA LYS A 209 14.80 -1.81 6.72
C LYS A 209 13.98 -0.53 6.97
N ARG A 210 12.86 -0.39 6.25
CA ARG A 210 11.93 0.73 6.39
C ARG A 210 11.23 0.68 7.74
N LYS A 211 11.12 1.85 8.38
CA LYS A 211 10.29 2.04 9.57
C LYS A 211 8.87 2.36 9.14
N ILE A 212 7.91 2.08 10.03
CA ILE A 212 6.51 2.49 9.88
C ILE A 212 6.46 4.01 9.67
N LEU A 213 5.70 4.43 8.68
CA LEU A 213 5.47 5.84 8.40
C LEU A 213 4.33 6.38 9.28
N PRO A 214 4.44 7.64 9.76
CA PRO A 214 3.34 8.26 10.48
C PRO A 214 2.17 8.54 9.52
N LYS A 215 0.95 8.61 10.07
CA LYS A 215 -0.28 8.97 9.32
C LYS A 215 -0.14 10.27 8.52
N LEU A 216 0.69 11.21 8.99
CA LEU A 216 1.01 12.45 8.29
C LEU A 216 1.59 12.21 6.89
N ALA A 217 2.37 11.14 6.67
CA ALA A 217 2.96 10.84 5.37
C ALA A 217 1.91 10.51 4.30
N PHE A 218 0.84 9.80 4.69
CA PHE A 218 -0.26 9.43 3.80
C PHE A 218 -1.22 10.60 3.58
N THR A 219 -1.60 11.29 4.64
CA THR A 219 -2.50 12.46 4.55
C THR A 219 -1.87 13.62 3.79
N SER A 220 -0.57 13.88 3.97
CA SER A 220 0.20 14.87 3.19
C SER A 220 0.28 14.52 1.70
N PHE A 221 0.31 13.23 1.35
CA PHE A 221 0.20 12.83 -0.05
C PHE A 221 -1.18 13.16 -0.59
N THR A 222 -2.23 12.75 0.11
CA THR A 222 -3.62 12.94 -0.30
C THR A 222 -3.99 14.41 -0.48
N SER A 223 -3.57 15.29 0.45
CA SER A 223 -3.87 16.72 0.37
C SER A 223 -3.20 17.42 -0.82
N ARG A 224 -2.02 16.95 -1.21
CA ARG A 224 -1.22 17.46 -2.33
C ARG A 224 -1.55 16.79 -3.66
N TYR A 225 -2.22 15.65 -3.62
CA TYR A 225 -2.46 14.85 -4.80
C TYR A 225 -3.36 15.58 -5.79
N GLN A 226 -2.80 15.87 -6.95
CA GLN A 226 -3.54 16.43 -8.08
C GLN A 226 -3.61 15.36 -9.17
N THR A 227 -4.82 15.07 -9.66
CA THR A 227 -5.04 14.08 -10.71
C THR A 227 -4.09 14.28 -11.88
N THR A 228 -3.51 13.16 -12.32
CA THR A 228 -2.81 13.02 -13.59
C THR A 228 -3.83 13.20 -14.73
N ARG A 229 -4.04 14.45 -15.16
CA ARG A 229 -4.69 14.70 -16.44
C ARG A 229 -3.75 14.16 -17.50
N ILE A 230 -4.26 13.26 -18.34
CA ILE A 230 -3.56 12.83 -19.55
C ILE A 230 -3.53 14.05 -20.46
N ASP A 231 -2.41 14.78 -20.47
CA ASP A 231 -2.21 15.79 -21.48
C ASP A 231 -1.69 15.08 -22.73
N ARG A 232 -2.61 14.78 -23.66
CA ARG A 232 -2.30 14.15 -24.95
C ARG A 232 -1.38 15.02 -25.83
N ARG A 233 -1.10 16.28 -25.44
CA ARG A 233 -0.17 17.19 -26.14
C ARG A 233 1.30 16.95 -25.78
N VAL A 234 1.60 16.12 -24.77
CA VAL A 234 2.97 15.72 -24.44
C VAL A 234 3.26 14.35 -25.10
N PRO A 235 4.11 14.28 -26.13
CA PRO A 235 4.47 13.02 -26.76
C PRO A 235 5.05 12.03 -25.72
N GLY A 236 4.46 10.84 -25.63
CA GLY A 236 4.95 9.77 -24.75
C GLY A 236 4.28 9.65 -23.37
N TYR A 237 3.32 10.52 -23.01
CA TYR A 237 2.60 10.41 -21.73
C TYR A 237 1.57 9.27 -21.72
N TYR A 238 2.01 8.07 -21.37
CA TYR A 238 1.12 6.91 -21.15
C TYR A 238 0.79 6.75 -19.67
N ARG A 239 -0.52 6.63 -19.36
CA ARG A 239 -1.02 6.28 -18.03
C ARG A 239 -1.16 4.76 -17.93
N SER A 240 -0.27 4.13 -17.16
CA SER A 240 -0.50 2.78 -16.67
C SER A 240 -1.06 2.88 -15.26
N ALA A 241 -2.35 2.57 -15.09
CA ALA A 241 -2.99 2.56 -13.78
C ALA A 241 -2.77 1.21 -13.12
N ILE A 242 -2.09 1.18 -11.97
CA ILE A 242 -2.03 0.03 -11.09
C ILE A 242 -3.10 0.22 -10.01
N GLN A 243 -4.18 -0.55 -10.09
CA GLN A 243 -5.25 -0.55 -9.12
C GLN A 243 -5.22 -1.86 -8.33
N VAL A 244 -4.93 -1.76 -7.04
CA VAL A 244 -5.17 -2.84 -6.09
C VAL A 244 -6.68 -2.82 -5.83
N ARG A 245 -7.45 -3.66 -6.55
CA ARG A 245 -8.89 -3.84 -6.31
C ARG A 245 -9.10 -5.12 -5.51
N GLY A 246 -9.72 -4.96 -4.34
CA GLY A 246 -10.39 -6.07 -3.69
C GLY A 246 -11.68 -6.43 -4.43
N LYS A 247 -12.02 -7.73 -4.50
CA LYS A 247 -13.36 -8.20 -4.90
C LYS A 247 -13.92 -8.93 -3.67
N ARG A 248 -15.12 -8.55 -3.21
CA ARG A 248 -15.91 -9.40 -2.32
C ARG A 248 -16.10 -10.76 -3.00
N SER A 249 -15.47 -11.82 -2.48
CA SER A 249 -15.87 -13.19 -2.76
C SER A 249 -16.46 -13.80 -1.49
N PRO A 250 -17.62 -14.47 -1.57
CA PRO A 250 -18.25 -15.11 -0.42
C PRO A 250 -17.75 -16.55 -0.30
N THR A 251 -16.46 -16.81 -0.09
CA THR A 251 -15.99 -18.14 0.36
C THR A 251 -14.52 -18.09 0.80
N ARG A 252 -14.28 -18.58 2.02
CA ARG A 252 -12.98 -18.80 2.65
C ARG A 252 -12.14 -19.81 1.86
N ASN A 253 -10.89 -19.47 1.56
CA ASN A 253 -9.72 -20.30 1.83
C ASN A 253 -8.42 -19.52 1.58
N MET A 254 -7.45 -19.77 2.45
CA MET A 254 -6.18 -19.06 2.58
C MET A 254 -5.22 -19.39 1.44
N ASP A 255 -4.71 -18.37 0.76
CA ASP A 255 -3.32 -18.31 0.30
C ASP A 255 -2.96 -16.86 -0.05
N SER A 256 -1.85 -16.34 0.51
CA SER A 256 -1.56 -14.90 0.53
C SER A 256 -0.48 -14.49 -0.47
N THR A 257 -0.88 -13.87 -1.58
CA THR A 257 0.01 -12.99 -2.38
C THR A 257 -0.69 -11.67 -2.73
N LEU A 258 -0.01 -10.54 -2.46
CA LEU A 258 -0.47 -9.19 -2.82
C LEU A 258 -0.41 -9.01 -4.35
N ASP A 259 -1.56 -8.70 -4.97
CA ASP A 259 -1.68 -8.52 -6.43
C ASP A 259 -1.89 -7.05 -6.87
N LEU A 260 -1.26 -6.68 -7.99
CA LEU A 260 -1.21 -5.34 -8.57
C LEU A 260 -1.90 -5.35 -9.95
N ARG A 261 -3.19 -4.98 -10.07
CA ARG A 261 -3.86 -5.03 -11.40
C ARG A 261 -3.52 -3.82 -12.26
N TYR A 262 -3.24 -4.03 -13.54
CA TYR A 262 -3.07 -2.97 -14.53
C TYR A 262 -4.36 -2.76 -15.32
N HIS A 263 -4.67 -1.51 -15.63
CA HIS A 263 -5.57 -1.21 -16.75
C HIS A 263 -4.81 -0.28 -17.71
N SER A 264 -4.58 -0.72 -18.94
CA SER A 264 -4.31 0.20 -20.04
C SER A 264 -5.64 0.88 -20.35
N ILE A 265 -5.78 2.16 -20.01
CA ILE A 265 -6.92 2.94 -20.47
C ILE A 265 -6.57 3.37 -21.89
N THR A 266 -6.86 2.50 -22.86
CA THR A 266 -7.02 2.88 -24.27
C THR A 266 -8.49 3.25 -24.46
N GLN A 267 -8.77 4.54 -24.30
CA GLN A 267 -9.86 5.27 -24.93
C GLN A 267 -9.27 6.60 -25.40
#